data_AF-A0A956PEL2-F1
#
_entry.id   AF-A0A956PEL2-F1
#
_cell.length_a   1.000
_cell.length_b   1.000
_cell.length_c   1.000
_cell.angle_alpha   90.00
_cell.angle_beta   90.00
_cell.angle_gamma   90.00
#
_symmetry.space_group_name_H-M   'P 1'
#
loop_
_entity.id
_entity.type
_entity.pdbx_description
1 polymer ?
#
loop_
_entity_poly.entity_id
_entity_poly.type
_entity_poly.pdbx_seq_one_letter_code
_entity_poly.pdbx_strand_id
1 'polypeptide(L)'
;MRRGFSLPGVMALCLFTFALFLALNQALRMNRHRLSIAKHREAAVWLAVSGVDWAQAEIAKGQLKPGQNFRSPDFQQGHFEVRMGPNGAIVSKGVAAGQSHTINRKPGQR
;
A
#
# COMPACT_ATOMS: atom_id res chain seq x y z
N MET A 1 -39.11 -43.56 20.65
CA MET A 1 -37.66 -43.66 20.36
C MET A 1 -36.97 -42.35 20.73
N ARG A 2 -36.51 -42.21 21.98
CA ARG A 2 -35.74 -41.03 22.43
C ARG A 2 -34.27 -41.25 22.05
N ARG A 3 -33.85 -40.73 20.90
CA ARG A 3 -32.42 -40.66 20.54
C ARG A 3 -31.79 -39.59 21.43
N GLY A 4 -31.24 -40.00 22.57
CA GLY A 4 -30.45 -39.12 23.41
C GLY A 4 -29.22 -38.67 22.63
N PHE A 5 -29.00 -37.36 22.54
CA PHE A 5 -27.73 -36.82 22.07
C PHE A 5 -26.63 -37.44 22.95
N SER A 6 -25.73 -38.22 22.35
CA SER A 6 -24.63 -38.79 23.11
C SER A 6 -23.72 -37.64 23.54
N LEU A 7 -23.49 -37.51 24.85
CA LEU A 7 -22.54 -36.56 25.45
C LEU A 7 -21.20 -36.49 24.67
N PRO A 8 -20.58 -37.62 24.26
CA PRO A 8 -19.34 -37.57 23.46
C PRO A 8 -19.54 -36.94 22.07
N GLY A 9 -20.70 -37.13 21.42
CA GLY A 9 -20.99 -36.50 20.12
C GLY A 9 -21.13 -34.98 20.22
N VAL A 10 -21.73 -34.48 21.31
CA VAL A 10 -21.82 -33.05 21.58
C VAL A 10 -20.44 -32.46 21.88
N MET A 11 -19.63 -33.14 22.70
CA MET A 11 -18.25 -32.69 22.97
C MET A 11 -17.39 -32.67 21.71
N ALA A 12 -17.50 -33.69 20.84
CA ALA A 12 -16.80 -33.71 19.56
C ALA A 12 -17.24 -32.55 18.65
N LEU A 13 -18.53 -32.25 18.60
CA LEU A 13 -19.07 -31.11 17.85
C LEU A 13 -18.55 -29.77 18.41
N CYS A 14 -18.50 -29.61 19.73
CA CYS A 14 -17.95 -28.41 20.37
C CYS A 14 -16.46 -28.24 20.08
N LEU A 15 -15.67 -29.32 20.14
CA LEU A 15 -14.24 -29.27 19.81
C LEU A 15 -14.03 -28.94 18.33
N PHE A 16 -14.83 -29.53 17.43
CA PHE A 16 -14.74 -29.26 16.00
C PHE A 16 -15.11 -27.82 15.66
N THR A 17 -16.21 -27.31 16.22
CA THR A 17 -16.63 -25.91 16.01
C THR A 17 -15.64 -24.91 16.62
N PHE A 18 -15.05 -25.22 17.78
CA PHE A 18 -13.99 -24.41 18.37
C PHE A 18 -12.72 -24.37 17.51
N ALA A 19 -12.27 -25.53 17.01
CA ALA A 19 -11.15 -25.61 16.08
C ALA A 19 -11.43 -24.85 14.76
N LEU A 20 -12.65 -24.96 14.24
CA LEU A 20 -13.09 -24.22 13.05
C LEU A 20 -13.05 -22.70 13.31
N PHE A 21 -13.50 -22.25 14.48
CA PHE A 21 -13.50 -20.84 14.84
C PHE A 21 -12.08 -20.28 14.98
N LEU A 22 -11.16 -21.06 15.57
CA LEU A 22 -9.74 -20.71 15.65
C LEU A 22 -9.12 -20.59 14.25
N ALA A 23 -9.38 -21.56 13.37
CA ALA A 23 -8.89 -21.54 11.99
C ALA A 23 -9.44 -20.34 11.21
N LEU A 24 -10.73 -20.02 11.38
CA LEU A 24 -11.36 -18.87 10.73
C LEU A 24 -10.77 -17.55 11.23
N ASN A 25 -10.57 -17.42 12.54
CA ASN A 25 -9.98 -16.22 13.13
C ASN A 25 -8.52 -16.02 12.67
N GLN A 26 -7.76 -17.12 12.54
CA GLN A 26 -6.41 -17.08 11.99
C GLN A 26 -6.41 -16.66 10.50
N ALA A 27 -7.31 -17.21 9.69
CA ALA A 27 -7.48 -16.84 8.29
C ALA A 27 -7.85 -15.35 8.13
N LEU A 28 -8.76 -14.83 8.97
CA LEU A 28 -9.14 -13.42 8.99
C LEU A 28 -7.96 -12.52 9.37
N ARG A 29 -7.16 -12.88 10.37
CA ARG A 29 -5.96 -12.14 10.76
C ARG A 29 -4.94 -12.08 9.63
N MET A 30 -4.69 -13.20 8.95
CA MET A 30 -3.78 -13.25 7.80
C MET A 30 -4.28 -12.36 6.65
N ASN A 31 -5.57 -12.41 6.34
CA ASN A 31 -6.15 -11.55 5.29
C ASN A 31 -6.08 -10.06 5.64
N ARG A 32 -6.33 -9.69 6.90
CA ARG A 32 -6.15 -8.30 7.37
C ARG A 32 -4.71 -7.83 7.22
N HIS A 33 -3.74 -8.68 7.55
CA HIS A 33 -2.33 -8.35 7.39
C HIS A 33 -1.96 -8.14 5.91
N ARG A 34 -2.39 -9.04 5.03
CA ARG A 34 -2.18 -8.90 3.57
C ARG A 34 -2.83 -7.64 3.02
N LEU A 35 -4.04 -7.31 3.48
CA LEU A 35 -4.74 -6.09 3.09
C LEU A 35 -3.99 -4.84 3.57
N SER A 36 -3.43 -4.84 4.78
CA SER A 36 -2.63 -3.72 5.28
C SER A 36 -1.41 -3.48 4.40
N ILE A 37 -0.67 -4.54 4.03
CA ILE A 37 0.48 -4.43 3.13
C ILE A 37 0.05 -3.88 1.76
N ALA A 38 -1.05 -4.38 1.20
CA ALA A 38 -1.58 -3.90 -0.08
C ALA A 38 -1.91 -2.40 -0.01
N LYS A 39 -2.56 -1.95 1.06
CA LYS A 39 -2.85 -0.52 1.28
C LYS A 39 -1.59 0.34 1.39
N HIS A 40 -0.54 -0.13 2.07
CA HIS A 40 0.73 0.60 2.12
C HIS A 40 1.40 0.70 0.75
N ARG A 41 1.31 -0.36 -0.06
CA ARG A 41 1.80 -0.35 -1.44
C ARG A 41 1.01 0.64 -2.30
N GLU A 42 -0.31 0.64 -2.20
CA GLU A 42 -1.18 1.61 -2.88
C GLU A 42 -0.83 3.04 -2.46
N ALA A 43 -0.65 3.30 -1.16
CA ALA A 43 -0.24 4.62 -0.67
C ALA A 43 1.11 5.06 -1.27
N ALA A 44 2.09 4.17 -1.36
CA ALA A 44 3.38 4.47 -2.00
C ALA A 44 3.21 4.82 -3.50
N VAL A 45 2.31 4.12 -4.21
CA VAL A 45 1.97 4.43 -5.61
C VAL A 45 1.32 5.80 -5.72
N TRP A 46 0.31 6.09 -4.89
CA TRP A 46 -0.37 7.39 -4.89
C TRP A 46 0.59 8.54 -4.61
N LEU A 47 1.49 8.40 -3.63
CA LEU A 47 2.53 9.40 -3.35
C LEU A 47 3.47 9.59 -4.54
N ALA A 48 3.86 8.51 -5.22
CA ALA A 48 4.69 8.61 -6.42
C ALA A 48 3.96 9.38 -7.53
N VAL A 49 2.68 9.12 -7.76
CA VAL A 49 1.85 9.86 -8.73
C VAL A 49 1.73 11.33 -8.34
N SER A 50 1.41 11.63 -7.08
CA SER A 50 1.33 13.00 -6.59
C SER A 50 2.65 13.77 -6.77
N GLY A 51 3.79 13.11 -6.58
CA GLY A 51 5.10 13.72 -6.84
C GLY A 51 5.32 14.04 -8.32
N VAL A 52 4.84 13.19 -9.24
CA VAL A 52 4.86 13.50 -10.68
C VAL A 52 3.99 14.72 -10.98
N ASP A 53 2.77 14.75 -10.48
CA ASP A 53 1.82 15.84 -10.75
C ASP A 53 2.32 17.17 -10.17
N TRP A 54 2.89 17.14 -8.96
CA TRP A 54 3.56 18.28 -8.35
C TRP A 54 4.71 18.77 -9.23
N ALA A 55 5.60 17.87 -9.67
CA ALA A 55 6.73 18.26 -10.50
C ALA A 55 6.29 18.83 -11.85
N GLN A 56 5.23 18.29 -12.45
CA GLN A 56 4.66 18.85 -13.67
C GLN A 56 4.11 20.26 -13.45
N ALA A 57 3.42 20.50 -12.34
CA ALA A 57 2.94 21.83 -11.99
C ALA A 57 4.10 22.82 -11.78
N GLU A 58 5.17 22.40 -11.11
CA GLU A 58 6.35 23.24 -10.87
C GLU A 58 7.19 23.50 -12.13
N ILE A 59 7.25 22.55 -13.07
CA ILE A 59 7.81 22.76 -14.40
C ILE A 59 7.02 23.81 -15.16
N ALA A 60 5.69 23.71 -15.14
CA ALA A 60 4.82 24.66 -15.82
C ALA A 60 4.96 26.08 -15.26
N LYS A 61 5.30 26.22 -13.97
CA LYS A 61 5.64 27.49 -13.33
C LYS A 61 7.09 27.95 -13.57
N GLY A 62 7.94 27.11 -14.18
CA GLY A 62 9.38 27.38 -14.35
C GLY A 62 10.18 27.35 -13.05
N GLN A 63 9.63 26.78 -11.97
CA GLN A 63 10.24 26.76 -10.63
C GLN A 63 11.15 25.53 -10.44
N LEU A 64 10.80 24.40 -11.06
CA LEU A 64 11.62 23.18 -11.02
C LEU A 64 12.53 23.10 -12.25
N LYS A 65 13.85 23.13 -12.02
CA LYS A 65 14.87 23.09 -13.09
C LYS A 65 15.44 21.67 -13.30
N PRO A 66 15.96 21.37 -14.51
CA PRO A 66 16.65 20.10 -14.78
C PRO A 66 17.81 19.87 -13.79
N GLY A 67 17.93 18.63 -13.30
CA GLY A 67 18.93 18.25 -12.31
C GLY A 67 18.56 18.54 -10.85
N GLN A 68 17.41 19.18 -10.59
CA GLN A 68 16.95 19.41 -9.23
C GLN A 68 16.25 18.19 -8.63
N ASN A 69 16.52 17.97 -7.35
CA ASN A 69 15.86 16.97 -6.53
C ASN A 69 15.01 17.69 -5.47
N PHE A 70 13.78 17.24 -5.30
CA PHE A 70 12.87 17.71 -4.29
C PHE A 70 12.39 16.54 -3.44
N ARG A 71 12.19 16.80 -2.14
CA ARG A 71 11.55 15.86 -1.23
C ARG A 71 10.39 16.58 -0.54
N SER A 72 9.21 15.97 -0.58
CA SER A 72 8.04 16.48 0.12
C SER A 72 8.23 16.39 1.63
N PRO A 73 7.50 17.20 2.42
CA PRO A 73 7.39 16.96 3.86
C PRO A 73 6.82 15.56 4.13
N ASP A 74 7.06 15.04 5.32
CA ASP A 74 6.49 13.77 5.77
C ASP A 74 5.00 13.95 6.07
N PHE A 75 4.14 13.35 5.24
CA PHE A 75 2.70 13.24 5.47
C PHE A 75 2.39 12.03 6.35
N GLN A 76 1.17 11.94 6.88
CA GLN A 76 0.72 10.76 7.66
C GLN A 76 0.90 9.44 6.89
N GLN A 77 0.81 9.49 5.57
CA GLN A 77 0.92 8.31 4.70
C GLN A 77 2.35 8.07 4.21
N GLY A 78 3.29 9.00 4.44
CA GLY A 78 4.67 8.95 3.96
C GLY A 78 5.09 10.23 3.22
N HIS A 79 6.11 10.13 2.37
CA HIS A 79 6.59 11.26 1.55
C HIS A 79 6.85 10.83 0.11
N PHE A 80 7.03 11.81 -0.77
CA PHE A 80 7.51 11.57 -2.12
C PHE A 80 8.81 12.34 -2.38
N GLU A 81 9.64 11.78 -3.25
CA GLU A 81 10.88 12.39 -3.74
C GLU A 81 10.78 12.51 -5.26
N VAL A 82 11.09 13.68 -5.80
CA VAL A 82 11.10 13.90 -7.24
C VAL A 82 12.49 14.31 -7.68
N ARG A 83 12.96 13.72 -8.77
CA ARG A 83 14.21 14.06 -9.43
C ARG A 83 13.93 14.39 -10.87
N MET A 84 14.38 15.55 -11.31
CA MET A 84 14.34 15.92 -12.71
C MET A 84 15.64 15.53 -13.39
N GLY A 85 15.57 14.63 -14.37
CA GLY A 85 16.70 14.29 -15.21
C GLY A 85 17.09 15.46 -16.13
N PRO A 86 18.35 15.50 -16.61
CA PRO A 86 18.84 16.57 -17.50
C PRO A 86 18.06 16.68 -18.81
N ASN A 87 17.40 15.59 -19.23
CA ASN A 87 16.60 15.55 -20.46
C ASN A 87 15.13 15.96 -20.23
N GLY A 88 14.76 16.41 -19.02
CA GLY A 88 13.36 16.71 -18.66
C GLY A 88 12.54 15.48 -18.26
N ALA A 89 13.17 14.32 -18.03
CA ALA A 89 12.49 13.16 -17.46
C ALA A 89 12.18 13.38 -15.97
N ILE A 90 10.99 13.01 -15.52
CA ILE A 90 10.56 13.12 -14.12
C ILE A 90 10.63 11.74 -13.49
N VAL A 91 11.47 11.58 -12.49
CA VAL A 91 11.52 10.38 -11.66
C VAL A 91 10.92 10.72 -10.30
N SER A 92 9.75 10.17 -10.00
CA SER A 92 9.08 10.36 -8.71
C SER A 92 9.08 9.06 -7.93
N LYS A 93 9.45 9.10 -6.65
CA LYS A 93 9.49 7.98 -5.74
C LYS A 93 8.58 8.27 -4.55
N GLY A 94 7.49 7.55 -4.41
CA GLY A 94 6.65 7.57 -3.21
C GLY A 94 7.12 6.54 -2.20
N VAL A 95 7.17 6.92 -0.93
CA VAL A 95 7.59 6.07 0.20
C VAL A 95 6.49 6.09 1.26
N ALA A 96 5.92 4.94 1.59
CA ALA A 96 4.86 4.78 2.58
C ALA A 96 5.09 3.53 3.43
N ALA A 97 5.20 3.69 4.76
CA ALA A 97 5.29 2.59 5.73
C ALA A 97 6.27 1.45 5.33
N GLY A 98 7.49 1.82 4.89
CA GLY A 98 8.53 0.87 4.47
C GLY A 98 8.35 0.28 3.06
N GLN A 99 7.28 0.63 2.35
CA GLN A 99 7.12 0.37 0.92
C GLN A 99 7.57 1.58 0.11
N SER A 100 8.14 1.34 -1.07
CA SER A 100 8.46 2.41 -2.02
C SER A 100 8.04 2.05 -3.43
N HIS A 101 7.56 3.04 -4.17
CA HIS A 101 7.23 2.89 -5.58
C HIS A 101 7.85 4.04 -6.39
N THR A 102 8.48 3.72 -7.51
CA THR A 102 9.13 4.70 -8.38
C THR A 102 8.44 4.74 -9.73
N ILE A 103 8.02 5.92 -10.15
CA ILE A 103 7.47 6.22 -11.46
C ILE A 103 8.51 7.02 -12.24
N ASN A 104 8.81 6.56 -13.45
CA ASN A 104 9.66 7.26 -14.39
C ASN A 104 8.82 7.75 -15.57
N ARG A 105 8.55 9.06 -15.61
CA ARG A 105 7.81 9.69 -16.69
C ARG A 105 8.78 10.33 -17.67
N LYS A 106 8.77 9.85 -18.90
CA LYS A 106 9.55 10.45 -19.99
C LYS A 106 9.00 11.83 -20.34
N PRO A 107 9.86 12.76 -20.79
CA PRO A 107 9.41 14.05 -21.28
C PRO A 107 8.45 13.84 -22.46
N GLY A 108 7.26 14.44 -22.39
CA GLY A 108 6.26 14.41 -23.47
C GLY A 108 5.21 13.27 -23.42
N GLN A 109 5.23 12.36 -22.44
CA GLN A 109 4.11 11.43 -22.25
C GLN A 109 3.00 12.07 -21.41
N ARG A 110 1.89 12.41 -22.09
CA ARG A 110 0.60 12.77 -21.48
C ARG A 110 -0.03 11.53 -20.87
#